data_AF-A0A967MGM4-F1
#
_entry.id   AF-A0A967MGM4-F1
#
_cell.length_a   1.000
_cell.length_b   1.000
_cell.length_c   1.000
_cell.angle_alpha   90.00
_cell.angle_beta   90.00
_cell.angle_gamma   90.00
#
_symmetry.space_group_name_H-M   'P 1'
#
loop_
_entity.id
_entity.type
_entity.pdbx_description
1 polymer ?
#
loop_
_entity_poly.entity_id
_entity_poly.type
_entity_poly.pdbx_seq_one_letter_code
_entity_poly.pdbx_strand_id
1 'polypeptide(L)'
;VVLGTGGLSHWVGLPDAGQINTDFDRAFLDALAGGDTESILGLTEDQIDEAGNGAHEIRSWVVAAGAAGGAPFDVLVYEPVPEWLTGTSVASARI
;
A
#
# COMPACT_ATOMS: atom_id res chain seq x y z
N VAL A 1 10.00 -3.68 -17.27
CA VAL A 1 8.92 -3.96 -16.29
C VAL A 1 9.48 -3.68 -14.91
N VAL A 2 8.77 -2.89 -14.12
CA VAL A 2 9.08 -2.65 -12.70
C VAL A 2 7.99 -3.34 -11.89
N LEU A 3 8.38 -4.09 -10.86
CA LEU A 3 7.46 -4.74 -9.94
C LEU A 3 7.80 -4.27 -8.52
N GLY A 4 6.84 -3.62 -7.85
CA GLY A 4 6.85 -3.41 -6.41
C GLY A 4 6.09 -4.57 -5.75
N THR A 5 6.63 -5.11 -4.66
CA THR A 5 6.02 -6.24 -3.94
C THR A 5 5.94 -5.93 -2.46
N GLY A 6 4.97 -6.54 -1.79
CA GLY A 6 4.71 -6.35 -0.36
C GLY A 6 3.23 -6.15 -0.09
N GLY A 7 2.83 -6.38 1.14
CA GLY A 7 1.48 -6.13 1.64
C GLY A 7 1.21 -4.64 1.87
N LEU A 8 -0.06 -4.35 2.15
CA LEU A 8 -0.46 -3.07 2.73
C LEU A 8 -0.46 -3.21 4.26
N SER A 9 -1.52 -2.82 4.94
CA SER A 9 -1.62 -2.90 6.40
C SER A 9 -1.50 -4.33 6.92
N HIS A 10 -0.62 -4.53 7.90
CA HIS A 10 -0.48 -5.74 8.70
C HIS A 10 0.54 -5.58 9.84
N TRP A 11 0.38 -6.40 10.88
CA TRP A 11 1.26 -6.44 12.05
C TRP A 11 1.99 -7.78 12.11
N VAL A 12 3.33 -7.74 12.07
CA VAL A 12 4.19 -8.92 12.08
C VAL A 12 4.82 -9.08 13.47
N GLY A 13 4.48 -10.18 14.16
CA GLY A 13 5.08 -10.53 15.45
C GLY A 13 4.67 -9.64 16.63
N LEU A 14 3.62 -8.82 16.45
CA LEU A 14 3.07 -7.93 17.48
C LEU A 14 1.72 -8.49 18.01
N PRO A 15 1.26 -8.05 19.19
CA PRO A 15 -0.05 -8.47 19.73
C PRO A 15 -1.23 -8.21 18.80
N ASP A 16 -1.11 -7.20 17.95
CA ASP A 16 -2.12 -6.78 16.96
C ASP A 16 -2.11 -7.60 15.67
N ALA A 17 -1.25 -8.63 15.56
CA ALA A 17 -1.20 -9.52 14.40
C ALA A 17 -2.60 -10.08 14.06
N GLY A 18 -3.02 -9.89 12.81
CA GLY A 18 -4.37 -10.23 12.33
C GLY A 18 -5.32 -9.05 12.20
N GLN A 19 -4.98 -7.88 12.74
CA GLN A 19 -5.66 -6.63 12.38
C GLN A 19 -5.30 -6.22 10.94
N ILE A 20 -6.27 -5.65 10.24
CA ILE A 20 -6.11 -5.12 8.88
C ILE A 20 -6.74 -3.73 8.88
N ASN A 21 -5.95 -2.70 8.60
CA ASN A 21 -6.39 -1.32 8.54
C ASN A 21 -6.87 -1.00 7.11
N THR A 22 -8.12 -1.35 6.83
CA THR A 22 -8.69 -1.19 5.48
C THR A 22 -8.84 0.27 5.06
N ASP A 23 -8.95 1.19 6.01
CA ASP A 23 -9.09 2.62 5.71
C ASP A 23 -7.76 3.19 5.22
N PHE A 24 -6.65 2.82 5.87
CA PHE A 24 -5.30 3.15 5.39
C PHE A 24 -5.03 2.53 4.02
N ASP A 25 -5.33 1.24 3.85
CA ASP A 25 -5.11 0.54 2.58
C ASP A 25 -5.84 1.22 1.42
N ARG A 26 -7.12 1.55 1.62
CA ARG A 26 -7.94 2.22 0.61
C ARG A 26 -7.44 3.62 0.31
N ALA A 27 -7.10 4.40 1.34
CA ALA A 27 -6.55 5.74 1.14
C ALA A 27 -5.24 5.72 0.32
N PHE A 28 -4.34 4.78 0.61
CA PHE A 28 -3.10 4.62 -0.16
C PHE A 28 -3.36 4.18 -1.60
N LEU A 29 -4.27 3.22 -1.81
CA LEU A 29 -4.64 2.75 -3.14
C LEU A 29 -5.38 3.81 -3.97
N ASP A 30 -6.24 4.61 -3.34
CA ASP A 30 -6.93 5.72 -3.99
C ASP A 30 -5.94 6.81 -4.43
N ALA A 31 -4.92 7.10 -3.61
CA ALA A 31 -3.85 8.01 -3.99
C ALA A 31 -3.04 7.48 -5.18
N LEU A 32 -2.69 6.19 -5.19
CA LEU A 32 -2.04 5.54 -6.33
C LEU A 32 -2.90 5.59 -7.61
N ALA A 33 -4.21 5.32 -7.49
CA ALA A 33 -5.14 5.37 -8.60
C ALA A 33 -5.36 6.78 -9.14
N GLY A 34 -5.29 7.79 -8.28
CA GLY A 34 -5.35 9.20 -8.66
C GLY A 34 -4.04 9.76 -9.25
N GLY A 35 -2.93 9.02 -9.15
CA GLY A 35 -1.60 9.58 -9.42
C GLY A 35 -1.23 10.70 -8.43
N ASP A 36 -1.80 10.68 -7.23
CA ASP A 36 -1.61 11.70 -6.21
C ASP A 36 -0.29 11.49 -5.47
N THR A 37 0.79 11.93 -6.11
CA THR A 37 2.14 11.83 -5.56
C THR A 37 2.32 12.64 -4.28
N GLU A 38 1.53 13.70 -4.05
CA GLU A 38 1.65 14.53 -2.85
C GLU A 38 1.16 13.75 -1.63
N SER A 39 -0.02 13.13 -1.72
CA SER A 39 -0.55 12.27 -0.66
C SER A 39 0.38 11.09 -0.35
N ILE A 40 0.94 10.44 -1.38
CA ILE A 40 1.85 9.30 -1.22
C ILE A 40 3.15 9.72 -0.52
N LEU A 41 3.78 10.81 -0.97
CA LEU A 41 5.06 11.28 -0.41
C LEU A 41 4.89 12.01 0.92
N GLY A 42 3.67 12.45 1.25
CA GLY A 42 3.32 13.12 2.50
C GLY A 42 3.08 12.19 3.68
N LEU A 43 3.00 10.87 3.47
CA LEU A 43 2.84 9.89 4.55
C LEU A 43 4.03 9.94 5.52
N THR A 44 3.72 10.19 6.79
CA THR A 44 4.73 10.15 7.87
C THR A 44 4.95 8.71 8.35
N GLU A 45 6.07 8.49 9.05
CA GLU A 45 6.35 7.20 9.69
C GLU A 45 5.24 6.80 10.68
N ASP A 46 4.81 7.72 11.54
CA ASP A 46 3.73 7.49 12.51
C ASP A 46 2.42 7.06 11.82
N GLN A 47 2.06 7.69 10.69
CA GLN A 47 0.86 7.33 9.93
C GLN A 47 0.94 5.93 9.32
N ILE A 48 2.14 5.50 8.91
CA ILE A 48 2.35 4.14 8.40
C ILE A 48 2.32 3.14 9.56
N ASP A 49 2.87 3.49 10.71
CA ASP A 49 2.86 2.62 11.90
C ASP A 49 1.45 2.37 12.44
N GLU A 50 0.51 3.30 12.25
CA GLU A 50 -0.94 3.11 12.51
C GLU A 50 -1.58 2.01 11.62
N ALA A 51 -0.92 1.62 10.53
CA ALA A 51 -1.29 0.50 9.67
C ALA A 51 -0.46 -0.78 9.92
N GLY A 52 0.42 -0.73 10.91
CA GLY A 52 1.26 -1.84 11.37
C GLY A 52 2.67 -1.81 10.83
N ASN A 53 3.59 -2.44 11.56
CA ASN A 53 5.02 -2.46 11.21
C ASN A 53 5.30 -3.10 9.84
N GLY A 54 4.40 -3.97 9.35
CA GLY A 54 4.46 -4.53 8.01
C GLY A 54 4.05 -3.54 6.91
N ALA A 55 3.28 -2.50 7.21
CA ALA A 55 2.80 -1.53 6.23
C ALA A 55 3.93 -0.72 5.57
N HIS A 56 5.15 -0.70 6.14
CA HIS A 56 6.31 -0.07 5.49
C HIS A 56 6.70 -0.71 4.16
N GLU A 57 6.20 -1.91 3.85
CA GLU A 57 6.35 -2.54 2.54
C GLU A 57 5.75 -1.71 1.39
N ILE A 58 4.82 -0.79 1.67
CA ILE A 58 4.29 0.15 0.66
C ILE A 58 5.38 1.02 0.03
N ARG A 59 6.55 1.19 0.66
CA ARG A 59 7.68 1.94 0.08
C ARG A 59 8.14 1.34 -1.25
N SER A 60 8.02 0.02 -1.44
CA SER A 60 8.29 -0.62 -2.73
C SER A 60 7.27 -0.25 -3.80
N TRP A 61 6.01 0.00 -3.42
CA TRP A 61 4.97 0.51 -4.32
C TRP A 61 5.26 1.96 -4.72
N VAL A 62 5.74 2.79 -3.80
CA VAL A 62 6.16 4.18 -4.09
C VAL A 62 7.30 4.23 -5.11
N VAL A 63 8.27 3.31 -5.01
CA VAL A 63 9.33 3.18 -6.03
C VAL A 63 8.76 2.84 -7.41
N ALA A 64 7.80 1.90 -7.47
CA ALA A 64 7.13 1.56 -8.73
C ALA A 64 6.35 2.74 -9.32
N ALA A 65 5.64 3.50 -8.47
CA ALA A 65 4.93 4.71 -8.89
C ALA A 65 5.87 5.81 -9.40
N GLY A 66 7.01 6.02 -8.72
CA GLY A 66 8.04 6.94 -9.18
C GLY A 66 8.65 6.52 -10.53
N ALA A 67 8.92 5.22 -10.71
CA ALA A 67 9.41 4.69 -11.99
C ALA A 67 8.36 4.81 -13.12
N ALA A 68 7.08 4.83 -12.78
CA ALA A 68 5.98 5.07 -13.72
C ALA A 68 5.77 6.56 -14.04
N GLY A 69 6.59 7.47 -13.49
CA GLY A 69 6.50 8.90 -13.76
C GLY A 69 5.23 9.57 -13.24
N GLY A 70 4.61 9.01 -12.19
CA GLY A 70 3.35 9.51 -11.65
C GLY A 70 2.11 9.11 -12.45
N ALA A 71 2.23 8.18 -13.41
CA ALA A 71 1.07 7.62 -14.09
C ALA A 71 0.12 6.96 -13.06
N PRO A 72 -1.19 7.17 -13.18
CA PRO A 72 -2.17 6.57 -12.28
C PRO A 72 -2.16 5.04 -12.43
N PHE A 73 -2.37 4.35 -11.31
CA PHE A 73 -2.45 2.89 -11.29
C PHE A 73 -3.90 2.41 -11.38
N ASP A 74 -4.18 1.46 -12.25
CA ASP A 74 -5.41 0.68 -12.20
C ASP A 74 -5.30 -0.33 -11.04
N VAL A 75 -6.04 -0.09 -9.96
CA VAL A 75 -6.18 -1.06 -8.86
C VAL A 75 -7.09 -2.19 -9.33
N LEU A 76 -6.50 -3.36 -9.59
CA LEU A 76 -7.20 -4.52 -10.17
C LEU A 76 -7.99 -5.28 -9.12
N VAL A 77 -7.47 -5.35 -7.89
CA VAL A 77 -8.12 -5.99 -6.74
C VAL A 77 -7.53 -5.44 -5.45
N TYR A 78 -8.38 -5.31 -4.43
CA TYR A 78 -7.97 -5.18 -3.04
C TYR A 78 -8.88 -6.07 -2.19
N GLU A 79 -8.27 -6.88 -1.33
CA GLU A 79 -8.98 -7.70 -0.35
C GLU A 79 -8.26 -7.61 1.00
N PRO A 80 -8.97 -7.35 2.11
CA PRO A 80 -8.47 -7.72 3.42
C PRO A 80 -8.52 -9.24 3.51
N VAL A 81 -7.38 -9.91 3.68
CA VAL A 81 -7.31 -11.38 3.69
C VAL A 81 -7.01 -11.87 5.12
N PRO A 82 -8.03 -12.22 5.93
CA PRO A 82 -7.83 -12.62 7.33
C PRO A 82 -6.93 -13.84 7.48
N GLU A 83 -7.00 -14.79 6.55
CA GLU A 83 -6.17 -16.00 6.57
C GLU A 83 -4.67 -15.70 6.41
N TRP A 84 -4.35 -14.53 5.83
CA TRP A 84 -2.98 -14.05 5.64
C TRP A 84 -2.61 -12.92 6.59
N LEU A 85 -3.57 -12.45 7.40
CA LEU A 85 -3.39 -11.37 8.38
C LEU A 85 -3.01 -10.02 7.75
N THR A 86 -3.36 -9.80 6.47
CA THR A 86 -2.82 -8.69 5.66
C THR A 86 -3.81 -8.13 4.65
N GLY A 87 -3.81 -6.81 4.49
CA GLY A 87 -4.41 -6.13 3.34
C GLY A 87 -3.62 -6.40 2.06
N THR A 88 -4.26 -6.98 1.05
CA THR A 88 -3.58 -7.42 -0.18
C THR A 88 -4.19 -6.75 -1.40
N SER A 89 -3.34 -6.27 -2.30
CA SER A 89 -3.77 -5.61 -3.54
C SER A 89 -2.90 -6.01 -4.72
N VAL A 90 -3.46 -5.89 -5.92
CA VAL A 90 -2.71 -5.87 -7.18
C VAL A 90 -3.12 -4.62 -7.95
N ALA A 91 -2.14 -3.84 -8.38
CA ALA A 91 -2.36 -2.67 -9.21
C ALA A 91 -1.35 -2.61 -10.37
N SER A 92 -1.72 -1.95 -11.46
CA SER A 92 -0.84 -1.81 -12.62
C SER A 92 -0.98 -0.43 -13.26
N ALA A 93 0.14 0.15 -13.70
CA ALA A 93 0.14 1.33 -14.54
C ALA A 93 0.62 0.99 -15.94
N ARG A 94 0.05 1.67 -16.95
CA ARG A 94 0.56 1.66 -18.32
C ARG A 94 1.25 2.99 -18.59
N ILE A 95 2.52 2.92 -18.97
CA ILE A 95 3.39 4.05 -19.30
C ILE A 95 3.73 4.08 -20.78
#